data_AF-A0A9X0ZT04-F1
#
_entry.id   AF-A0A9X0ZT04-F1
#
_cell.length_a   1.000
_cell.length_b   1.000
_cell.length_c   1.000
_cell.angle_alpha   90.00
_cell.angle_beta   90.00
_cell.angle_gamma   90.00
#
_symmetry.space_group_name_H-M   'P 1'
#
loop_
_entity.id
_entity.type
_entity.pdbx_description
1 polymer ?
#
loop_
_entity_poly.entity_id
_entity_poly.type
_entity_poly.pdbx_seq_one_letter_code
_entity_poly.pdbx_strand_id
1 'polypeptide(L)'
;MNENEISVKQPPRLFSKTQKILAELEANLNGPLLCYWNSNGGSICRNDVLALYRILEHVDQHDTVYLFIKSDGGSGKEALRMINLIRSHCRNLVSLIPLQCASAATMMAIGANEIRMGSMAYLSSVDTSLTHDLSPIDRDNDRVSVSLDELNRVVKLWKNNTEDTGSNPYKSLFEYVHPLVIGAVDRAESLSIKLCEELLSYHIIDPVRVHSIAETLNSGYPTHSYPILTKEARRIGLNARELDKPVNDLLLALNACYSEMGQRAVTDFDDTRSHSNEILNILEARNVQVFYQNDKEWFYRTEERRWLTLNDNSNWHVTESIKGKVQHSILHLS
;
A
#
# COMPACT_ATOMS: atom_id res chain seq x y z
N MET A 1 -11.84 -22.99 -42.27
CA MET A 1 -10.99 -23.55 -41.20
C MET A 1 -10.96 -22.49 -40.13
N ASN A 2 -11.65 -22.72 -39.01
CA ASN A 2 -11.74 -21.73 -37.94
C ASN A 2 -10.34 -21.54 -37.35
N GLU A 3 -9.78 -20.36 -37.55
CA GLU A 3 -8.63 -19.88 -36.78
C GLU A 3 -8.99 -20.00 -35.30
N ASN A 4 -8.08 -20.57 -34.50
CA ASN A 4 -8.25 -20.71 -33.06
C ASN A 4 -8.54 -19.33 -32.47
N GLU A 5 -9.78 -19.09 -32.07
CA GLU A 5 -10.18 -17.86 -31.38
C GLU A 5 -9.43 -17.83 -30.04
N ILE A 6 -8.41 -16.96 -29.94
CA ILE A 6 -7.56 -16.85 -28.75
C ILE A 6 -8.43 -16.29 -27.61
N SER A 7 -8.75 -17.13 -26.63
CA SER A 7 -9.52 -16.73 -25.46
C SER A 7 -8.67 -15.89 -24.51
N VAL A 8 -9.23 -14.77 -24.06
CA VAL A 8 -8.58 -13.85 -23.11
C VAL A 8 -8.39 -14.55 -21.76
N LYS A 9 -7.13 -14.67 -21.33
CA LYS A 9 -6.77 -15.19 -20.00
C LYS A 9 -7.25 -14.22 -18.92
N GLN A 10 -7.82 -14.78 -17.87
CA GLN A 10 -8.35 -14.05 -16.72
C GLN A 10 -7.84 -14.73 -15.44
N PRO A 11 -7.46 -13.96 -14.41
CA PRO A 11 -7.15 -14.53 -13.11
C PRO A 11 -8.41 -15.18 -12.50
N PRO A 12 -8.26 -16.23 -11.68
CA PRO A 12 -9.38 -16.87 -11.03
C PRO A 12 -10.02 -15.93 -10.00
N ARG A 13 -11.32 -16.14 -9.73
CA ARG A 13 -12.04 -15.51 -8.61
C ARG A 13 -12.25 -16.55 -7.51
N LEU A 14 -11.58 -16.39 -6.38
CA LEU A 14 -11.51 -17.42 -5.33
C LEU A 14 -12.35 -17.09 -4.08
N PHE A 15 -13.39 -16.26 -4.22
CA PHE A 15 -14.24 -15.79 -3.12
C PHE A 15 -14.71 -16.90 -2.16
N SER A 16 -15.27 -18.00 -2.68
CA SER A 16 -15.74 -19.10 -1.83
C SER A 16 -14.62 -19.78 -1.02
N LYS A 17 -13.37 -19.74 -1.52
CA LYS A 17 -12.20 -20.30 -0.83
C LYS A 17 -11.68 -19.32 0.21
N THR A 18 -11.53 -18.04 -0.12
CA THR A 18 -11.13 -16.98 0.83
C THR A 18 -12.11 -16.89 1.98
N GLN A 19 -13.42 -16.90 1.72
CA GLN A 19 -14.45 -16.84 2.75
C GLN A 19 -14.41 -17.97 3.79
N LYS A 20 -13.99 -19.18 3.39
CA LYS A 20 -13.77 -20.29 4.34
C LYS A 20 -12.60 -20.00 5.28
N ILE A 21 -11.50 -19.49 4.72
CA ILE A 21 -10.31 -19.12 5.49
C ILE A 21 -10.60 -17.95 6.43
N LEU A 22 -11.33 -16.91 5.95
CA LEU A 22 -11.76 -15.79 6.80
C LEU A 22 -12.60 -16.27 7.99
N ALA A 23 -13.55 -17.19 7.78
CA ALA A 23 -14.37 -17.72 8.87
C ALA A 23 -13.53 -18.45 9.94
N GLU A 24 -12.52 -19.21 9.51
CA GLU A 24 -11.59 -19.88 10.43
C GLU A 24 -10.70 -18.87 11.17
N LEU A 25 -10.21 -17.83 10.49
CA LEU A 25 -9.43 -16.75 11.09
C LEU A 25 -10.23 -16.01 12.15
N GLU A 26 -11.46 -15.59 11.85
CA GLU A 26 -12.31 -14.89 12.82
C GLU A 26 -12.64 -15.75 14.05
N ALA A 27 -12.82 -17.07 13.87
CA ALA A 27 -13.00 -18.00 14.99
C ALA A 27 -11.74 -18.07 15.88
N ASN A 28 -10.55 -18.03 15.31
CA ASN A 28 -9.29 -18.00 16.06
C ASN A 28 -9.03 -16.64 16.73
N LEU A 29 -9.44 -15.54 16.09
CA LEU A 29 -9.21 -14.18 16.55
C LEU A 29 -10.29 -13.65 17.51
N ASN A 30 -11.46 -14.30 17.53
CA ASN A 30 -12.65 -13.88 18.27
C ASN A 30 -13.05 -12.43 17.97
N GLY A 31 -13.10 -12.09 16.68
CA GLY A 31 -13.51 -10.77 16.20
C GLY A 31 -13.48 -10.66 14.68
N PRO A 32 -14.12 -9.63 14.11
CA PRO A 32 -14.18 -9.41 12.67
C PRO A 32 -12.80 -9.16 12.08
N LEU A 33 -12.56 -9.72 10.89
CA LEU A 33 -11.35 -9.54 10.12
C LEU A 33 -11.63 -8.75 8.83
N LEU A 34 -10.92 -7.63 8.69
CA LEU A 34 -10.80 -6.87 7.46
C LEU A 34 -9.49 -7.24 6.77
N CYS A 35 -9.52 -7.44 5.47
CA CYS A 35 -8.34 -7.70 4.66
C CYS A 35 -8.10 -6.54 3.70
N TYR A 36 -6.86 -6.04 3.66
CA TYR A 36 -6.37 -5.15 2.63
C TYR A 36 -5.12 -5.75 1.98
N TRP A 37 -5.19 -5.99 0.68
CA TRP A 37 -4.12 -6.62 -0.09
C TRP A 37 -3.87 -5.88 -1.40
N ASN A 38 -2.60 -5.59 -1.71
CA ASN A 38 -2.17 -5.16 -3.03
C ASN A 38 -1.28 -6.20 -3.70
N SER A 39 -1.46 -6.38 -5.01
CA SER A 39 -0.47 -7.00 -5.88
C SER A 39 0.77 -6.10 -6.00
N ASN A 40 1.80 -6.56 -6.70
CA ASN A 40 3.00 -5.76 -6.94
C ASN A 40 2.73 -4.54 -7.84
N GLY A 41 1.65 -4.56 -8.64
CA GLY A 41 1.20 -3.42 -9.45
C GLY A 41 0.13 -2.57 -8.76
N GLY A 42 -0.33 -2.98 -7.57
CA GLY A 42 -1.34 -2.27 -6.78
C GLY A 42 -0.75 -1.21 -5.88
N SER A 43 -1.60 -0.32 -5.39
CA SER A 43 -1.19 0.82 -4.54
C SER A 43 -2.36 1.31 -3.69
N ILE A 44 -2.05 1.82 -2.50
CA ILE A 44 -3.00 2.55 -1.65
C ILE A 44 -3.44 3.82 -2.37
N CYS A 45 -4.70 3.86 -2.80
CA CYS A 45 -5.24 4.91 -3.65
C CYS A 45 -6.55 5.49 -3.12
N ARG A 46 -6.98 6.62 -3.69
CA ARG A 46 -8.18 7.35 -3.25
C ARG A 46 -9.45 6.50 -3.25
N ASN A 47 -9.57 5.60 -4.24
CA ASN A 47 -10.76 4.77 -4.42
C ASN A 47 -10.84 3.65 -3.37
N ASP A 48 -9.72 3.27 -2.75
CA ASP A 48 -9.69 2.27 -1.69
C ASP A 48 -10.52 2.71 -0.47
N VAL A 49 -10.60 4.01 -0.20
CA VAL A 49 -11.42 4.55 0.91
C VAL A 49 -12.91 4.27 0.67
N LEU A 50 -13.40 4.43 -0.56
CA LEU A 50 -14.79 4.15 -0.91
C LEU A 50 -15.05 2.64 -0.97
N ALA A 51 -14.11 1.87 -1.52
CA ALA A 51 -14.17 0.42 -1.51
C ALA A 51 -14.24 -0.13 -0.06
N LEU A 52 -13.43 0.43 0.84
CA LEU A 52 -13.42 0.09 2.26
C LEU A 52 -14.75 0.45 2.93
N TYR A 53 -15.35 1.60 2.61
CA TYR A 53 -16.67 1.94 3.13
C TYR A 53 -17.70 0.86 2.78
N ARG A 54 -17.70 0.33 1.55
CA ARG A 54 -18.57 -0.78 1.13
C ARG A 54 -18.30 -2.08 1.92
N ILE A 55 -17.03 -2.35 2.24
CA ILE A 55 -16.68 -3.48 3.11
C ILE A 55 -17.24 -3.28 4.51
N LEU A 56 -17.11 -2.07 5.08
CA LEU A 56 -17.55 -1.77 6.44
C LEU A 56 -19.07 -1.83 6.61
N GLU A 57 -19.87 -1.67 5.53
CA GLU A 57 -21.32 -1.93 5.58
C GLU A 57 -21.68 -3.38 5.95
N HIS A 58 -20.72 -4.31 5.84
CA HIS A 58 -20.87 -5.72 6.22
C HIS A 58 -20.22 -6.07 7.55
N VAL A 59 -19.63 -5.09 8.24
CA VAL A 59 -18.88 -5.29 9.48
C VAL A 59 -19.53 -4.50 10.60
N ASP A 60 -20.15 -5.24 11.51
CA ASP A 60 -20.80 -4.66 12.68
C ASP A 60 -19.77 -4.01 13.62
N GLN A 61 -20.26 -3.08 14.45
CA GLN A 61 -19.49 -2.52 15.55
C GLN A 61 -18.96 -3.62 16.47
N HIS A 62 -17.67 -3.61 16.75
CA HIS A 62 -17.03 -4.62 17.60
C HIS A 62 -15.96 -3.99 18.50
N ASP A 63 -15.77 -4.53 19.71
CA ASP A 63 -14.76 -4.00 20.62
C ASP A 63 -13.34 -4.09 20.03
N THR A 64 -13.06 -5.15 19.28
CA THR A 64 -11.76 -5.38 18.60
C THR A 64 -11.94 -5.77 17.14
N VAL A 65 -11.41 -4.99 16.21
CA VAL A 65 -11.35 -5.34 14.78
C VAL A 65 -9.91 -5.71 14.41
N TYR A 66 -9.76 -6.74 13.58
CA TYR A 66 -8.47 -7.15 13.04
C TYR A 66 -8.33 -6.69 11.60
N LEU A 67 -7.14 -6.23 11.22
CA LEU A 67 -6.84 -5.75 9.88
C LEU A 67 -5.62 -6.50 9.31
N PHE A 68 -5.85 -7.43 8.39
CA PHE A 68 -4.79 -8.01 7.57
C PHE A 68 -4.27 -6.95 6.59
N ILE A 69 -2.95 -6.79 6.52
CA ILE A 69 -2.28 -5.86 5.60
C ILE A 69 -1.16 -6.58 4.85
N LYS A 70 -1.23 -6.54 3.52
CA LYS A 70 -0.09 -6.80 2.62
C LYS A 70 -0.09 -5.73 1.55
N SER A 71 0.90 -4.84 1.57
CA SER A 71 1.00 -3.76 0.58
C SER A 71 2.41 -3.18 0.53
N ASP A 72 2.80 -2.72 -0.66
CA ASP A 72 4.05 -2.01 -0.91
C ASP A 72 3.91 -0.48 -0.73
N GLY A 73 2.72 0.00 -0.36
CA GLY A 73 2.46 1.41 -0.03
C GLY A 73 1.54 2.11 -1.03
N GLY A 74 1.73 3.43 -1.17
CA GLY A 74 0.87 4.32 -1.94
C GLY A 74 0.67 5.64 -1.21
N SER A 75 -0.57 6.13 -1.13
CA SER A 75 -0.87 7.41 -0.50
C SER A 75 -1.04 7.31 1.02
N GLY A 76 -0.14 7.93 1.77
CA GLY A 76 -0.26 8.06 3.23
C GLY A 76 -1.52 8.80 3.69
N LYS A 77 -2.04 9.73 2.87
CA LYS A 77 -3.31 10.42 3.16
C LYS A 77 -4.49 9.45 3.15
N GLU A 78 -4.49 8.52 2.20
CA GLU A 78 -5.57 7.53 2.10
C GLU A 78 -5.43 6.48 3.20
N ALA A 79 -4.20 6.11 3.59
CA ALA A 79 -3.95 5.29 4.77
C ALA A 79 -4.59 5.89 6.04
N LEU A 80 -4.38 7.19 6.31
CA LEU A 80 -5.03 7.88 7.43
C LEU A 80 -6.56 7.83 7.33
N ARG A 81 -7.12 8.12 6.15
CA ARG A 81 -8.58 8.09 5.93
C ARG A 81 -9.16 6.68 6.17
N MET A 82 -8.49 5.65 5.68
CA MET A 82 -8.90 4.25 5.85
C MET A 82 -8.87 3.84 7.33
N ILE A 83 -7.78 4.14 8.04
CA ILE A 83 -7.70 3.83 9.48
C ILE A 83 -8.77 4.57 10.27
N ASN A 84 -8.98 5.87 10.00
CA ASN A 84 -10.04 6.63 10.66
C ASN A 84 -11.43 6.01 10.45
N LEU A 85 -11.73 5.51 9.25
CA LEU A 85 -12.98 4.78 8.96
C LEU A 85 -13.09 3.44 9.70
N ILE A 86 -12.00 2.67 9.78
CA ILE A 86 -12.01 1.38 10.50
C ILE A 86 -12.18 1.62 12.01
N ARG A 87 -11.51 2.64 12.55
CA ARG A 87 -11.60 3.00 13.96
C ARG A 87 -12.97 3.52 14.37
N SER A 88 -13.80 4.02 13.44
CA SER A 88 -15.19 4.32 13.77
C SER A 88 -16.04 3.07 14.02
N HIS A 89 -15.55 1.88 13.69
CA HIS A 89 -16.21 0.58 13.89
C HIS A 89 -15.65 -0.24 15.06
N CYS A 90 -14.65 0.28 15.78
CA CYS A 90 -14.04 -0.44 16.90
C CYS A 90 -13.37 0.44 17.95
N ARG A 91 -13.19 -0.12 19.16
CA ARG A 91 -12.38 0.52 20.21
C ARG A 91 -10.90 0.18 20.07
N ASN A 92 -10.62 -1.08 19.73
CA ASN A 92 -9.28 -1.59 19.53
C ASN A 92 -9.12 -2.07 18.09
N LEU A 93 -8.11 -1.56 17.41
CA LEU A 93 -7.70 -2.04 16.10
C LEU A 93 -6.40 -2.82 16.25
N VAL A 94 -6.32 -4.00 15.63
CA VAL A 94 -5.12 -4.84 15.63
C VAL A 94 -4.70 -5.12 14.19
N SER A 95 -3.50 -4.68 13.81
CA SER A 95 -2.94 -4.99 12.49
C SER A 95 -2.29 -6.38 12.49
N LEU A 96 -2.62 -7.18 11.50
CA LEU A 96 -2.05 -8.51 11.25
C LEU A 96 -1.20 -8.43 9.99
N ILE A 97 0.11 -8.62 10.15
CA ILE A 97 1.09 -8.45 9.07
C ILE A 97 1.85 -9.75 8.91
N PRO A 98 1.45 -10.64 7.98
CA PRO A 98 2.18 -11.89 7.76
C PRO A 98 3.40 -11.72 6.83
N LEU A 99 3.43 -10.65 6.02
CA LEU A 99 4.37 -10.42 4.93
C LEU A 99 4.77 -8.92 4.85
N GLN A 100 4.96 -8.37 3.64
CA GLN A 100 5.36 -6.99 3.46
C GLN A 100 4.27 -5.99 3.86
N CYS A 101 4.68 -4.91 4.51
CA CYS A 101 3.83 -3.78 4.85
C CYS A 101 4.67 -2.50 4.76
N ALA A 102 4.87 -1.98 3.56
CA ALA A 102 5.81 -0.90 3.30
C ALA A 102 5.14 0.48 3.15
N SER A 103 5.87 1.53 3.47
CA SER A 103 5.52 2.94 3.22
C SER A 103 4.13 3.29 3.79
N ALA A 104 3.18 3.74 2.98
CA ALA A 104 1.82 4.04 3.43
C ALA A 104 1.10 2.84 4.11
N ALA A 105 1.49 1.60 3.83
CA ALA A 105 0.96 0.44 4.55
C ALA A 105 1.51 0.37 5.99
N THR A 106 2.78 0.76 6.21
CA THR A 106 3.32 0.96 7.57
C THR A 106 2.52 2.03 8.30
N MET A 107 2.13 3.13 7.63
CA MET A 107 1.22 4.13 8.21
C MET A 107 -0.12 3.50 8.65
N MET A 108 -0.72 2.65 7.83
CA MET A 108 -1.94 1.91 8.24
C MET A 108 -1.68 1.06 9.50
N ALA A 109 -0.56 0.33 9.53
CA ALA A 109 -0.20 -0.54 10.65
C ALA A 109 -0.01 0.22 11.97
N ILE A 110 0.68 1.36 11.96
CA ILE A 110 0.93 2.15 13.18
C ILE A 110 -0.32 2.88 13.69
N GLY A 111 -1.38 2.97 12.88
CA GLY A 111 -2.69 3.46 13.32
C GLY A 111 -3.49 2.47 14.19
N ALA A 112 -3.01 1.23 14.28
CA ALA A 112 -3.58 0.19 15.14
C ALA A 112 -2.97 0.20 16.55
N ASN A 113 -3.77 -0.20 17.53
CA ASN A 113 -3.35 -0.30 18.94
C ASN A 113 -2.27 -1.37 19.16
N GLU A 114 -2.25 -2.40 18.32
CA GLU A 114 -1.28 -3.50 18.35
C GLU A 114 -0.95 -3.94 16.92
N ILE A 115 0.31 -4.28 16.69
CA ILE A 115 0.80 -4.83 15.42
C ILE A 115 1.27 -6.26 15.67
N ARG A 116 0.63 -7.25 15.06
CA ARG A 116 1.08 -8.65 15.10
C ARG A 116 1.78 -9.00 13.79
N MET A 117 3.04 -9.37 13.89
CA MET A 117 3.93 -9.61 12.77
C MET A 117 4.25 -11.10 12.63
N GLY A 118 4.20 -11.60 11.41
CA GLY A 118 4.62 -12.95 11.05
C GLY A 118 6.13 -13.05 10.94
N SER A 119 6.65 -14.27 10.86
CA SER A 119 8.11 -14.50 10.76
C SER A 119 8.76 -13.95 9.49
N MET A 120 7.97 -13.73 8.42
CA MET A 120 8.41 -13.14 7.15
C MET A 120 8.02 -11.65 7.02
N ALA A 121 7.42 -11.08 8.07
CA ALA A 121 6.88 -9.75 8.02
C ALA A 121 7.94 -8.67 8.21
N TYR A 122 7.74 -7.55 7.53
CA TYR A 122 8.51 -6.34 7.77
C TYR A 122 7.64 -5.10 7.56
N LEU A 123 7.90 -4.08 8.37
CA LEU A 123 7.53 -2.70 8.08
C LEU A 123 8.69 -2.03 7.31
N SER A 124 8.46 -0.87 6.70
CA SER A 124 9.53 -0.06 6.12
C SER A 124 9.50 1.36 6.66
N SER A 125 10.50 2.17 6.31
CA SER A 125 10.40 3.61 6.54
C SER A 125 9.29 4.21 5.68
N VAL A 126 8.88 5.40 6.09
CA VAL A 126 7.76 6.16 5.50
C VAL A 126 8.23 7.51 4.96
N ASP A 127 9.53 7.66 4.73
CA ASP A 127 10.09 8.82 4.05
C ASP A 127 9.43 9.02 2.68
N THR A 128 9.20 10.29 2.34
CA THR A 128 8.55 10.67 1.11
C THR A 128 9.57 11.18 0.10
N SER A 129 9.70 10.47 -1.01
CA SER A 129 10.22 11.04 -2.26
C SER A 129 9.05 11.52 -3.13
N LEU A 130 9.34 12.47 -4.02
CA LEU A 130 8.32 13.11 -4.86
C LEU A 130 8.88 13.36 -6.26
N THR A 131 8.07 13.12 -7.28
CA THR A 131 8.32 13.55 -8.65
C THR A 131 7.48 14.79 -8.94
N HIS A 132 8.12 15.95 -9.05
CA HIS A 132 7.49 17.25 -9.30
C HIS A 132 7.57 17.61 -10.80
N ASP A 133 6.73 18.52 -11.30
CA ASP A 133 6.78 18.95 -12.72
C ASP A 133 8.10 19.59 -13.13
N LEU A 134 8.86 20.05 -12.14
CA LEU A 134 10.17 20.69 -12.26
C LEU A 134 11.31 19.79 -11.73
N SER A 135 11.02 18.50 -11.51
CA SER A 135 12.04 17.52 -11.16
C SER A 135 13.10 17.43 -12.26
N PRO A 136 14.33 17.02 -11.91
CA PRO A 136 15.35 16.69 -12.90
C PRO A 136 14.84 15.64 -13.89
N ILE A 137 15.39 15.66 -15.09
CA ILE A 137 15.07 14.70 -16.15
C ILE A 137 16.27 13.76 -16.31
N ASP A 138 16.02 12.46 -16.44
CA ASP A 138 17.06 11.47 -16.70
C ASP A 138 17.41 11.33 -18.20
N ARG A 139 18.19 10.30 -18.55
CA ARG A 139 18.63 10.06 -19.93
C ARG A 139 17.51 9.62 -20.86
N ASP A 140 16.44 9.05 -20.30
CA ASP A 140 15.30 8.51 -21.04
C ASP A 140 14.14 9.53 -21.12
N ASN A 141 14.41 10.77 -20.69
CA ASN A 141 13.49 11.89 -20.67
C ASN A 141 12.35 11.73 -19.65
N ASP A 142 12.56 10.91 -18.63
CA ASP A 142 11.66 10.71 -17.51
C ASP A 142 12.02 11.62 -16.33
N ARG A 143 11.00 12.04 -15.57
CA ARG A 143 11.20 12.88 -14.39
C ARG A 143 11.67 12.04 -13.21
N VAL A 144 12.77 12.46 -12.60
CA VAL A 144 13.39 11.79 -11.46
C VAL A 144 12.69 12.16 -10.15
N SER A 145 12.42 11.15 -9.32
CA SER A 145 11.93 11.35 -7.96
C SER A 145 13.04 11.93 -7.09
N VAL A 146 12.73 12.97 -6.32
CA VAL A 146 13.69 13.63 -5.42
C VAL A 146 13.29 13.33 -3.97
N SER A 147 14.27 12.91 -3.17
CA SER A 147 14.12 12.72 -1.72
C SER A 147 14.75 13.89 -0.95
N LEU A 148 14.05 14.38 0.07
CA LEU A 148 14.61 15.40 0.95
C LEU A 148 15.72 14.84 1.84
N ASP A 149 15.63 13.59 2.27
CA ASP A 149 16.69 12.94 3.05
C ASP A 149 18.00 12.89 2.26
N GLU A 150 17.94 12.57 0.96
CA GLU A 150 19.11 12.58 0.08
C GLU A 150 19.72 13.98 -0.05
N LEU A 151 18.90 15.01 -0.26
CA LEU A 151 19.36 16.40 -0.32
C LEU A 151 20.03 16.82 1.01
N ASN A 152 19.41 16.48 2.14
CA ASN A 152 19.93 16.77 3.47
C ASN A 152 21.24 16.03 3.75
N ARG A 153 21.38 14.78 3.29
CA ARG A 153 22.63 14.02 3.37
C ARG A 153 23.74 14.67 2.56
N VAL A 154 23.46 15.15 1.35
CA VAL A 154 24.45 15.88 0.54
C VAL A 154 24.90 17.15 1.26
N VAL A 155 23.96 17.95 1.79
CA VAL A 155 24.29 19.16 2.56
C VAL A 155 25.10 18.83 3.81
N LYS A 156 24.74 17.76 4.53
CA LYS A 156 25.47 17.30 5.72
C LYS A 156 26.88 16.83 5.40
N LEU A 157 27.04 16.06 4.32
CA LEU A 157 28.36 15.63 3.84
C LEU A 157 29.22 16.82 3.44
N TRP A 158 28.65 17.80 2.74
CA TRP A 158 29.36 19.03 2.38
C TRP A 158 29.84 19.78 3.63
N LYS A 159 28.94 20.06 4.58
CA LYS A 159 29.27 20.75 5.84
C LYS A 159 30.36 20.04 6.65
N ASN A 160 30.38 18.71 6.62
CA ASN A 160 31.36 17.91 7.37
C ASN A 160 32.74 17.82 6.69
N ASN A 161 32.84 18.12 5.40
CA ASN A 161 34.06 17.95 4.60
C ASN A 161 34.61 19.27 4.05
N THR A 162 34.09 20.41 4.52
CA THR A 162 34.53 21.74 4.09
C THR A 162 35.00 22.57 5.29
N GLU A 163 36.04 23.37 5.08
CA GLU A 163 36.44 24.43 6.03
C GLU A 163 35.63 25.72 5.79
N ASP A 164 34.95 25.83 4.65
CA ASP A 164 34.11 26.98 4.31
C ASP A 164 32.73 26.88 4.97
N THR A 165 32.57 27.60 6.08
CA THR A 165 31.29 27.69 6.81
C THR A 165 30.37 28.81 6.29
N GLY A 166 30.81 29.62 5.33
CA GLY A 166 30.12 30.84 4.89
C GLY A 166 29.31 30.69 3.60
N SER A 167 29.62 29.70 2.76
CA SER A 167 28.91 29.49 1.50
C SER A 167 27.58 28.74 1.67
N ASN A 168 26.65 29.04 0.77
CA ASN A 168 25.33 28.42 0.76
C ASN A 168 25.35 27.17 -0.16
N PRO A 169 25.30 25.94 0.39
CA PRO A 169 25.36 24.72 -0.43
C PRO A 169 24.14 24.56 -1.35
N TYR A 170 23.01 25.18 -1.01
CA TYR A 170 21.82 25.15 -1.86
C TYR A 170 22.02 25.86 -3.19
N LYS A 171 22.91 26.85 -3.27
CA LYS A 171 23.15 27.59 -4.52
C LYS A 171 23.60 26.64 -5.64
N SER A 172 24.52 25.72 -5.34
CA SER A 172 24.98 24.71 -6.30
C SER A 172 23.92 23.64 -6.56
N LEU A 173 23.15 23.25 -5.55
CA LEU A 173 22.05 22.29 -5.73
C LEU A 173 20.95 22.84 -6.64
N PHE A 174 20.67 24.14 -6.59
CA PHE A 174 19.65 24.79 -7.42
C PHE A 174 19.95 24.74 -8.92
N GLU A 175 21.21 24.51 -9.31
CA GLU A 175 21.59 24.27 -10.71
C GLU A 175 21.10 22.92 -11.24
N TYR A 176 20.83 21.97 -10.34
CA TYR A 176 20.42 20.60 -10.68
C TYR A 176 19.00 20.28 -10.24
N VAL A 177 18.54 20.85 -9.11
CA VAL A 177 17.22 20.61 -8.53
C VAL A 177 16.52 21.94 -8.32
N HIS A 178 15.43 22.15 -9.06
CA HIS A 178 14.71 23.41 -9.02
C HIS A 178 14.22 23.75 -7.59
N PRO A 179 14.35 24.99 -7.09
CA PRO A 179 14.00 25.35 -5.70
C PRO A 179 12.57 24.97 -5.27
N LEU A 180 11.60 25.05 -6.19
CA LEU A 180 10.22 24.60 -5.93
C LEU A 180 10.12 23.09 -5.67
N VAL A 181 11.02 22.27 -6.20
CA VAL A 181 11.12 20.83 -5.90
C VAL A 181 11.58 20.65 -4.46
N ILE A 182 12.63 21.37 -4.04
CA ILE A 182 13.12 21.35 -2.65
C ILE A 182 12.00 21.73 -1.68
N GLY A 183 11.30 22.85 -1.96
CA GLY A 183 10.16 23.26 -1.15
C GLY A 183 8.97 22.29 -1.20
N ALA A 184 8.83 21.48 -2.25
CA ALA A 184 7.77 20.48 -2.35
C ALA A 184 8.11 19.18 -1.60
N VAL A 185 9.37 18.73 -1.62
CA VAL A 185 9.80 17.57 -0.82
C VAL A 185 9.80 17.88 0.68
N ASP A 186 10.11 19.12 1.09
CA ASP A 186 9.99 19.61 2.48
C ASP A 186 8.56 19.55 3.01
N ARG A 187 7.60 20.00 2.20
CA ARG A 187 6.18 19.85 2.53
C ARG A 187 5.75 18.38 2.58
N ALA A 188 6.31 17.52 1.72
CA ALA A 188 5.98 16.10 1.71
C ALA A 188 6.49 15.39 2.97
N GLU A 189 7.73 15.66 3.40
CA GLU A 189 8.30 15.12 4.63
C GLU A 189 7.52 15.59 5.86
N SER A 190 7.22 16.89 5.93
CA SER A 190 6.39 17.47 7.00
C SER A 190 5.01 16.82 7.07
N LEU A 191 4.39 16.53 5.91
CA LEU A 191 3.13 15.82 5.84
C LEU A 191 3.29 14.38 6.34
N SER A 192 4.35 13.67 5.96
CA SER A 192 4.60 12.29 6.37
C SER A 192 4.71 12.16 7.89
N ILE A 193 5.51 13.03 8.52
CA ILE A 193 5.64 13.10 9.99
C ILE A 193 4.28 13.36 10.61
N LYS A 194 3.55 14.37 10.14
CA LYS A 194 2.22 14.71 10.67
C LYS A 194 1.20 13.56 10.54
N LEU A 195 1.22 12.82 9.44
CA LEU A 195 0.35 11.65 9.25
C LEU A 195 0.69 10.57 10.27
N CYS A 196 1.98 10.25 10.46
CA CYS A 196 2.42 9.29 11.46
C CYS A 196 2.02 9.72 12.88
N GLU A 197 2.21 10.99 13.23
CA GLU A 197 1.81 11.52 14.53
C GLU A 197 0.32 11.38 14.79
N GLU A 198 -0.52 11.73 13.81
CA GLU A 198 -1.98 11.58 13.90
C GLU A 198 -2.38 10.12 14.12
N LEU A 199 -1.80 9.20 13.33
CA LEU A 199 -2.08 7.76 13.41
C LEU A 199 -1.66 7.15 14.75
N LEU A 200 -0.48 7.50 15.24
CA LEU A 200 0.03 7.03 16.53
C LEU A 200 -0.75 7.61 17.71
N SER A 201 -1.22 8.85 17.59
CA SER A 201 -2.00 9.54 18.63
C SER A 201 -3.35 8.89 18.91
N TYR A 202 -3.83 8.01 18.03
CA TYR A 202 -5.04 7.22 18.28
C TYR A 202 -4.91 6.24 19.46
N HIS A 203 -3.70 5.87 19.86
CA HIS A 203 -3.48 4.88 20.92
C HIS A 203 -2.26 5.17 21.82
N ILE A 204 -1.44 6.16 21.49
CA ILE A 204 -0.34 6.65 22.33
C ILE A 204 -0.68 8.04 22.85
N ILE A 205 -0.72 8.18 24.18
CA ILE A 205 -1.08 9.45 24.84
C ILE A 205 0.11 10.43 24.90
N ASP A 206 1.34 9.93 25.00
CA ASP A 206 2.53 10.76 25.16
C ASP A 206 2.99 11.36 23.81
N PRO A 207 2.86 12.68 23.61
CA PRO A 207 3.20 13.33 22.35
C PRO A 207 4.71 13.29 22.06
N VAL A 208 5.57 13.24 23.08
CA VAL A 208 7.03 13.15 22.89
C VAL A 208 7.39 11.79 22.30
N ARG A 209 6.78 10.73 22.83
CA ARG A 209 6.93 9.37 22.30
C ARG A 209 6.39 9.26 20.88
N VAL A 210 5.21 9.84 20.62
CA VAL A 210 4.61 9.87 19.27
C VAL A 210 5.55 10.51 18.26
N HIS A 211 6.06 11.70 18.58
CA HIS A 211 6.99 12.44 17.72
C HIS A 211 8.28 11.65 17.48
N SER A 212 8.89 11.09 18.53
CA SER A 212 10.12 10.30 18.40
C SER A 212 9.96 9.06 17.50
N ILE A 213 8.82 8.36 17.59
CA ILE A 213 8.51 7.23 16.70
C ILE A 213 8.35 7.73 15.26
N ALA A 214 7.59 8.80 15.05
CA ALA A 214 7.33 9.37 13.73
C ALA A 214 8.62 9.85 13.05
N GLU A 215 9.50 10.55 13.75
CA GLU A 215 10.82 10.95 13.25
C GLU A 215 11.70 9.75 12.92
N THR A 216 11.71 8.71 13.78
CA THR A 216 12.51 7.50 13.53
C THR A 216 12.05 6.78 12.26
N LEU A 217 10.74 6.67 12.04
CA LEU A 217 10.19 6.04 10.83
C LEU A 217 10.43 6.86 9.56
N ASN A 218 10.57 8.18 9.66
CA ASN A 218 10.82 9.05 8.52
C ASN A 218 12.31 9.19 8.19
N SER A 219 13.17 9.39 9.19
CA SER A 219 14.58 9.79 8.94
C SER A 219 15.60 8.92 9.66
N GLY A 220 15.16 7.93 10.45
CA GLY A 220 16.03 7.07 11.25
C GLY A 220 16.72 5.95 10.48
N TYR A 221 16.29 5.66 9.25
CA TYR A 221 16.76 4.54 8.45
C TYR A 221 17.58 5.01 7.23
N PRO A 222 18.54 4.20 6.76
CA PRO A 222 19.44 4.60 5.67
C PRO A 222 18.81 4.52 4.28
N THR A 223 17.74 3.75 4.12
CA THR A 223 17.06 3.53 2.83
C THR A 223 15.56 3.36 3.04
N HIS A 224 14.77 3.75 2.03
CA HIS A 224 13.31 3.60 2.05
C HIS A 224 12.87 2.14 2.25
N SER A 225 13.65 1.21 1.70
CA SER A 225 13.38 -0.23 1.74
C SER A 225 13.98 -0.94 2.96
N TYR A 226 14.44 -0.21 3.98
CA TYR A 226 15.01 -0.84 5.17
C TYR A 226 13.95 -1.71 5.88
N PRO A 227 14.19 -3.02 6.07
CA PRO A 227 13.21 -3.90 6.70
C PRO A 227 13.21 -3.74 8.22
N ILE A 228 12.13 -3.17 8.74
CA ILE A 228 11.88 -3.03 10.17
C ILE A 228 11.15 -4.30 10.65
N LEU A 229 11.92 -5.23 11.21
CA LEU A 229 11.41 -6.49 11.75
C LEU A 229 10.78 -6.32 13.14
N THR A 230 10.07 -7.34 13.65
CA THR A 230 9.31 -7.25 14.91
C THR A 230 10.12 -6.74 16.11
N LYS A 231 11.37 -7.18 16.25
CA LYS A 231 12.27 -6.73 17.33
C LYS A 231 12.62 -5.24 17.20
N GLU A 232 12.82 -4.76 15.98
CA GLU A 232 13.12 -3.36 15.69
C GLU A 232 11.88 -2.49 15.92
N ALA A 233 10.72 -2.92 15.44
CA ALA A 233 9.45 -2.25 15.68
C ALA A 233 9.19 -2.03 17.18
N ARG A 234 9.48 -3.04 18.03
CA ARG A 234 9.43 -2.88 19.49
C ARG A 234 10.47 -1.88 20.01
N ARG A 235 11.71 -1.94 19.49
CA ARG A 235 12.81 -1.06 19.91
C ARG A 235 12.51 0.41 19.67
N ILE A 236 11.90 0.74 18.54
CA ILE A 236 11.52 2.13 18.22
C ILE A 236 10.28 2.61 18.99
N GLY A 237 9.55 1.71 19.67
CA GLY A 237 8.45 2.06 20.56
C GLY A 237 7.05 1.66 20.08
N LEU A 238 6.92 0.88 18.99
CA LEU A 238 5.64 0.32 18.55
C LEU A 238 5.22 -0.86 19.43
N ASN A 239 3.90 -1.03 19.64
CA ASN A 239 3.35 -2.22 20.31
C ASN A 239 3.30 -3.41 19.34
N ALA A 240 4.47 -3.91 18.95
CA ALA A 240 4.63 -5.02 18.02
C ALA A 240 4.78 -6.37 18.74
N ARG A 241 4.09 -7.41 18.27
CA ARG A 241 4.11 -8.78 18.81
C ARG A 241 4.27 -9.78 17.67
N GLU A 242 4.73 -11.00 17.97
CA GLU A 242 4.71 -12.06 16.96
C GLU A 242 3.27 -12.57 16.78
N LEU A 243 2.92 -13.00 15.56
CA LEU A 243 1.69 -13.75 15.30
C LEU A 243 1.79 -15.16 15.87
N ASP A 244 0.69 -15.65 16.44
CA ASP A 244 0.54 -17.06 16.77
C ASP A 244 0.61 -17.91 15.50
N LYS A 245 1.34 -19.03 15.56
CA LYS A 245 1.61 -19.86 14.38
C LYS A 245 0.34 -20.27 13.61
N PRO A 246 -0.76 -20.74 14.25
CA PRO A 246 -1.97 -21.13 13.53
C PRO A 246 -2.60 -19.97 12.75
N VAL A 247 -2.66 -18.78 13.36
CA VAL A 247 -3.17 -17.57 12.70
C VAL A 247 -2.26 -17.18 11.55
N ASN A 248 -0.94 -17.18 11.75
CA ASN A 248 0.02 -16.87 10.69
C ASN A 248 -0.11 -17.81 9.48
N ASP A 249 -0.22 -19.12 9.72
CA ASP A 249 -0.37 -20.12 8.64
C ASP A 249 -1.66 -19.89 7.82
N LEU A 250 -2.77 -19.54 8.48
CA LEU A 250 -4.03 -19.19 7.82
C LEU A 250 -3.93 -17.88 7.02
N LEU A 251 -3.26 -16.85 7.56
CA LEU A 251 -3.03 -15.59 6.83
C LEU A 251 -2.14 -15.80 5.60
N LEU A 252 -1.16 -16.71 5.66
CA LEU A 252 -0.35 -17.10 4.51
C LEU A 252 -1.15 -17.87 3.47
N ALA A 253 -2.04 -18.77 3.90
CA ALA A 253 -2.97 -19.47 3.00
C ALA A 253 -3.96 -18.50 2.32
N LEU A 254 -4.42 -17.49 3.05
CA LEU A 254 -5.26 -16.42 2.51
C LEU A 254 -4.48 -15.58 1.49
N ASN A 255 -3.25 -15.17 1.82
CA ASN A 255 -2.38 -14.47 0.88
C ASN A 255 -2.10 -15.30 -0.38
N ALA A 256 -1.92 -16.61 -0.28
CA ALA A 256 -1.73 -17.46 -1.45
C ALA A 256 -2.94 -17.41 -2.39
N CYS A 257 -4.17 -17.37 -1.85
CA CYS A 257 -5.38 -17.17 -2.65
C CYS A 257 -5.38 -15.78 -3.32
N TYR A 258 -5.07 -14.72 -2.57
CA TYR A 258 -4.98 -13.36 -3.16
C TYR A 258 -3.90 -13.25 -4.22
N SER A 259 -2.75 -13.91 -4.02
CA SER A 259 -1.65 -13.91 -4.98
C SER A 259 -2.02 -14.65 -6.27
N GLU A 260 -2.80 -15.74 -6.17
CA GLU A 260 -3.35 -16.45 -7.33
C GLU A 260 -4.39 -15.59 -8.08
N MET A 261 -5.23 -14.85 -7.36
CA MET A 261 -6.19 -13.90 -7.93
C MET A 261 -5.51 -12.67 -8.56
N GLY A 262 -4.40 -12.20 -7.98
CA GLY A 262 -3.67 -11.02 -8.44
C GLY A 262 -2.57 -11.34 -9.46
N GLN A 263 -2.51 -12.56 -9.99
CA GLN A 263 -1.53 -12.89 -11.02
C GLN A 263 -1.80 -12.12 -12.32
N ARG A 264 -0.75 -11.61 -12.94
CA ARG A 264 -0.85 -10.94 -14.24
C ARG A 264 -1.14 -11.97 -15.34
N ALA A 265 -2.31 -11.87 -15.95
CA ALA A 265 -2.72 -12.68 -17.09
C ALA A 265 -2.53 -11.90 -18.39
N VAL A 266 -1.58 -12.33 -19.22
CA VAL A 266 -1.33 -11.73 -20.54
C VAL A 266 -1.72 -12.69 -21.66
N THR A 267 -2.49 -12.17 -22.61
CA THR A 267 -2.92 -12.87 -23.83
C THR A 267 -2.34 -12.12 -25.02
N ASP A 268 -1.42 -12.73 -25.73
CA ASP A 268 -0.86 -12.17 -26.96
C ASP A 268 -1.73 -12.63 -28.15
N PHE A 269 -2.24 -11.67 -28.93
CA PHE A 269 -2.99 -11.96 -30.14
C PHE A 269 -2.08 -11.98 -31.37
N ASP A 270 -1.11 -11.06 -31.40
CA ASP A 270 -0.04 -10.97 -32.40
C ASP A 270 1.13 -10.14 -31.86
N ASP A 271 2.17 -9.92 -32.67
CA ASP A 271 3.38 -9.19 -32.31
C ASP A 271 3.15 -7.72 -31.89
N THR A 272 1.98 -7.17 -32.21
CA THR A 272 1.61 -5.77 -31.93
C THR A 272 0.41 -5.64 -31.01
N ARG A 273 -0.31 -6.73 -30.70
CA ARG A 273 -1.53 -6.70 -29.88
C ARG A 273 -1.50 -7.72 -28.76
N SER A 274 -1.69 -7.23 -27.55
CA SER A 274 -1.86 -8.08 -26.37
C SER A 274 -2.97 -7.54 -25.48
N HIS A 275 -3.44 -8.39 -24.57
CA HIS A 275 -4.41 -8.05 -23.56
C HIS A 275 -3.86 -8.39 -22.19
N SER A 276 -3.91 -7.44 -21.26
CA SER A 276 -3.50 -7.64 -19.88
C SER A 276 -4.72 -7.61 -18.96
N ASN A 277 -4.84 -8.63 -18.12
CA ASN A 277 -5.80 -8.67 -17.04
C ASN A 277 -5.11 -8.98 -15.71
N GLU A 278 -5.41 -8.20 -14.67
CA GLU A 278 -4.78 -8.36 -13.36
C GLU A 278 -5.65 -7.76 -12.25
N ILE A 279 -5.79 -8.43 -11.12
CA ILE A 279 -6.43 -7.85 -9.92
C ILE A 279 -5.35 -7.17 -9.08
N LEU A 280 -5.47 -5.85 -8.93
CA LEU A 280 -4.44 -5.05 -8.29
C LEU A 280 -4.65 -4.85 -6.79
N ASN A 281 -5.89 -4.57 -6.39
CA ASN A 281 -6.27 -4.25 -5.02
C ASN A 281 -7.41 -5.17 -4.61
N ILE A 282 -7.34 -5.79 -3.43
CA ILE A 282 -8.40 -6.60 -2.85
C ILE A 282 -8.68 -6.10 -1.44
N LEU A 283 -9.94 -5.79 -1.19
CA LEU A 283 -10.50 -5.55 0.13
C LEU A 283 -11.55 -6.63 0.41
N GLU A 284 -11.51 -7.25 1.59
CA GLU A 284 -12.43 -8.34 1.89
C GLU A 284 -12.80 -8.35 3.38
N ALA A 285 -14.04 -8.74 3.66
CA ALA A 285 -14.53 -9.13 4.97
C ALA A 285 -15.47 -10.33 4.80
N ARG A 286 -16.11 -10.79 5.88
CA ARG A 286 -17.13 -11.83 5.75
C ARG A 286 -18.24 -11.40 4.81
N ASN A 287 -18.58 -12.30 3.90
CA ASN A 287 -19.65 -12.18 2.91
C ASN A 287 -19.47 -11.08 1.85
N VAL A 288 -18.36 -10.34 1.82
CA VAL A 288 -18.11 -9.29 0.82
C VAL A 288 -16.64 -9.22 0.43
N GLN A 289 -16.37 -9.10 -0.87
CA GLN A 289 -15.05 -8.83 -1.43
C GLN A 289 -15.17 -7.75 -2.50
N VAL A 290 -14.38 -6.69 -2.37
CA VAL A 290 -14.29 -5.59 -3.33
C VAL A 290 -12.87 -5.59 -3.89
N PHE A 291 -12.72 -5.55 -5.21
CA PHE A 291 -11.39 -5.55 -5.82
C PHE A 291 -11.34 -4.70 -7.08
N TYR A 292 -10.16 -4.17 -7.39
CA TYR A 292 -9.90 -3.45 -8.64
C TYR A 292 -9.24 -4.39 -9.64
N GLN A 293 -9.84 -4.52 -10.81
CA GLN A 293 -9.35 -5.35 -11.90
C GLN A 293 -8.93 -4.46 -13.07
N ASN A 294 -7.66 -4.53 -13.44
CA ASN A 294 -7.18 -3.99 -14.71
C ASN A 294 -7.62 -4.92 -15.84
N ASP A 295 -8.18 -4.34 -16.89
CA ASP A 295 -8.65 -5.05 -18.07
C ASP A 295 -8.39 -4.17 -19.29
N LYS A 296 -7.26 -4.40 -19.95
CA LYS A 296 -6.70 -3.47 -20.95
C LYS A 296 -6.19 -4.20 -22.17
N GLU A 297 -6.49 -3.66 -23.34
CA GLU A 297 -5.80 -4.01 -24.57
C GLU A 297 -4.60 -3.10 -24.79
N TRP A 298 -3.56 -3.67 -25.37
CA TRP A 298 -2.32 -3.00 -25.69
C TRP A 298 -2.07 -3.13 -27.19
N PHE A 299 -1.76 -2.01 -27.82
CA PHE A 299 -1.36 -1.96 -29.21
C PHE A 299 -0.01 -1.27 -29.34
N TYR A 300 0.98 -1.96 -29.90
CA TYR A 300 2.28 -1.39 -30.19
C TYR A 300 2.21 -0.61 -31.50
N ARG A 301 2.35 0.72 -31.42
CA ARG A 301 2.41 1.59 -32.59
C ARG A 301 3.86 1.72 -33.04
N THR A 302 4.21 1.01 -34.11
CA THR A 302 5.57 0.94 -34.65
C THR A 302 6.14 2.31 -35.04
N GLU A 303 5.33 3.22 -35.61
CA GLU A 303 5.84 4.54 -36.02
C GLU A 303 6.29 5.40 -34.84
N GLU A 304 5.60 5.27 -33.70
CA GLU A 304 5.87 6.02 -32.47
C GLU A 304 6.76 5.25 -31.48
N ARG A 305 7.08 3.98 -31.80
CA ARG A 305 7.85 3.06 -30.96
C ARG A 305 7.36 2.99 -29.51
N ARG A 306 6.05 2.98 -29.33
CA ARG A 306 5.41 2.92 -28.00
C ARG A 306 4.17 2.05 -27.98
N TRP A 307 3.88 1.51 -26.79
CA TRP A 307 2.63 0.83 -26.49
C TRP A 307 1.54 1.86 -26.19
N LEU A 308 0.37 1.66 -26.78
CA LEU A 308 -0.84 2.42 -26.54
C LEU A 308 -1.86 1.53 -25.85
N THR A 309 -2.55 2.07 -24.85
CA THR A 309 -3.68 1.39 -24.22
C THR A 309 -4.93 1.62 -25.07
N LEU A 310 -5.64 0.53 -25.38
CA LEU A 310 -6.94 0.53 -26.06
C LEU A 310 -7.96 -0.21 -25.17
N ASN A 311 -9.25 0.10 -25.36
CA ASN A 311 -10.36 -0.63 -24.74
C ASN A 311 -10.19 -0.88 -23.23
N ASP A 312 -9.85 0.17 -22.48
CA ASP A 312 -9.66 0.09 -21.02
C ASP A 312 -11.01 -0.15 -20.32
N ASN A 313 -11.25 -1.40 -19.93
CA ASN A 313 -12.44 -1.85 -19.20
C ASN A 313 -12.12 -2.07 -17.71
N SER A 314 -11.06 -1.44 -17.20
CA SER A 314 -10.64 -1.61 -15.80
C SER A 314 -11.69 -1.03 -14.86
N ASN A 315 -12.14 -1.84 -13.89
CA ASN A 315 -13.25 -1.49 -13.01
C ASN A 315 -13.05 -2.01 -11.60
N TRP A 316 -13.74 -1.37 -10.66
CA TRP A 316 -13.96 -1.93 -9.33
C TRP A 316 -15.11 -2.94 -9.41
N HIS A 317 -14.93 -4.08 -8.77
CA HIS A 317 -15.91 -5.15 -8.70
C HIS A 317 -16.26 -5.43 -7.24
N VAL A 318 -17.50 -5.83 -7.01
CA VAL A 318 -17.95 -6.34 -5.71
C VAL A 318 -18.53 -7.73 -5.89
N THR A 319 -18.17 -8.61 -4.96
CA THR A 319 -18.67 -9.97 -4.82
C THR A 319 -19.25 -10.14 -3.44
N GLU A 320 -20.53 -10.48 -3.35
CA GLU A 320 -21.28 -10.57 -2.09
C GLU A 320 -22.00 -11.90 -1.95
N SER A 321 -22.05 -12.44 -0.73
CA SER A 321 -22.88 -13.59 -0.40
C SER A 321 -24.16 -13.14 0.29
N ILE A 322 -25.27 -13.14 -0.45
CA ILE A 322 -26.59 -12.75 0.07
C ILE A 322 -27.45 -14.01 0.15
N LYS A 323 -27.84 -14.40 1.37
CA LYS A 323 -28.66 -15.60 1.64
C LYS A 323 -28.07 -16.88 1.01
N GLY A 324 -26.74 -17.02 1.04
CA GLY A 324 -26.02 -18.17 0.50
C GLY A 324 -25.83 -18.19 -1.02
N LYS A 325 -26.27 -17.15 -1.74
CA LYS A 325 -25.99 -16.97 -3.17
C LYS A 325 -24.90 -15.92 -3.36
N VAL A 326 -23.88 -16.27 -4.13
CA VAL A 326 -22.82 -15.34 -4.54
C VAL A 326 -23.32 -14.50 -5.70
N GLN A 327 -23.22 -13.18 -5.56
CA GLN A 327 -23.55 -12.20 -6.58
C GLN A 327 -22.30 -11.40 -6.94
N HIS A 328 -22.17 -11.04 -8.20
CA HIS A 328 -21.08 -10.21 -8.71
C HIS A 328 -21.66 -8.99 -9.42
N SER A 329 -21.13 -7.81 -9.14
CA SER A 329 -21.48 -6.58 -9.83
C SER A 329 -20.27 -5.65 -9.97
N ILE A 330 -20.42 -4.64 -10.84
CA ILE A 330 -19.44 -3.56 -10.98
C ILE A 330 -19.79 -2.49 -9.94
N LEU A 331 -18.76 -2.02 -9.25
CA LEU A 331 -18.84 -0.92 -8.31
C LEU A 331 -18.29 0.34 -9.01
N HIS A 332 -19.13 1.34 -9.21
CA HIS A 332 -18.70 2.59 -9.84
C HIS A 332 -18.21 3.57 -8.78
N LEU A 333 -16.90 3.87 -8.79
CA LEU A 333 -16.24 4.83 -7.90
C LEU A 333 -15.73 6.00 -8.74
N SER A 334 -15.93 7.24 -8.28
CA SER A 334 -15.58 8.48 -9.00
C SER A 334 -14.56 9.37 -8.31
#